data_AF-A0AAP3A985-F1
#
_entry.id   AF-A0AAP3A985-F1
#
_cell.length_a   1.000
_cell.length_b   1.000
_cell.length_c   1.000
_cell.angle_alpha   90.00
_cell.angle_beta   90.00
_cell.angle_gamma   90.00
#
_symmetry.space_group_name_H-M   'P 1'
#
loop_
_entity.id
_entity.type
_entity.pdbx_description
1 polymer ?
#
loop_
_entity_poly.entity_id
_entity_poly.type
_entity_poly.pdbx_seq_one_letter_code
_entity_poly.pdbx_strand_id
1 'polypeptide(L)' 'MYTETINKCAANAARINRFERSDKLGFWLSSAMAGAYVGLGIILIFTLGNLVDPSIRPLVMGATFGIALTLVIIAGSELF' A
#
# COMPACT_ATOMS: atom_id res chain seq x y z
N MET A 1 8.69 18.45 16.95
CA MET A 1 8.55 18.00 15.55
C MET A 1 7.92 16.62 15.42
N TYR A 2 8.34 15.62 16.21
CA TYR A 2 7.82 14.23 16.05
C TYR A 2 6.56 13.91 16.85
N THR A 3 6.26 14.62 17.93
CA THR A 3 5.14 14.33 18.83
C THR A 3 3.79 14.31 18.12
N GLU A 4 3.57 15.23 17.17
CA GLU A 4 2.33 15.27 16.39
C GLU A 4 2.17 14.03 15.50
N THR A 5 3.22 13.63 14.79
CA THR A 5 3.23 12.42 13.95
C THR A 5 3.02 11.16 14.79
N ILE A 6 3.68 11.07 15.96
CA ILE A 6 3.49 9.97 16.90
C ILE A 6 2.03 9.88 17.35
N ASN A 7 1.41 11.01 17.70
CA ASN A 7 0.01 11.07 18.09
C ASN A 7 -0.94 10.67 16.95
N LYS A 8 -0.65 11.07 15.70
CA LYS A 8 -1.41 10.65 14.52
C LYS A 8 -1.33 9.14 14.29
N CYS A 9 -0.14 8.54 14.42
CA CYS A 9 0.03 7.09 14.34
C CYS A 9 -0.72 6.35 15.46
N ALA A 10 -0.65 6.86 16.71
CA ALA A 10 -1.38 6.29 17.84
C ALA A 10 -2.90 6.35 17.65
N ALA A 11 -3.43 7.47 17.13
CA ALA A 11 -4.83 7.61 16.78
C ALA A 11 -5.25 6.64 15.66
N ASN A 12 -4.41 6.46 14.64
CA ASN A 12 -4.67 5.49 13.57
C ASN A 12 -4.67 4.04 14.10
N ALA A 13 -3.76 3.68 15.01
CA ALA A 13 -3.76 2.36 15.63
C ALA A 13 -5.07 2.08 16.41
N ALA A 14 -5.57 3.07 17.15
CA ALA A 14 -6.86 2.98 17.83
C ALA A 14 -8.03 2.82 16.84
N ARG A 15 -7.99 3.54 15.70
CA ARG A 15 -8.96 3.39 14.60
C ARG A 15 -8.94 1.97 14.03
N ILE A 16 -7.75 1.41 13.75
CA ILE A 16 -7.58 0.05 13.20
C ILE A 16 -8.14 -1.00 14.15
N ASN A 17 -7.77 -0.96 15.43
CA ASN A 17 -8.27 -1.91 16.43
C ASN A 17 -9.79 -1.78 16.66
N ARG A 18 -10.35 -0.57 16.58
CA ARG A 18 -11.80 -0.40 16.62
C ARG A 18 -12.46 -1.01 15.37
N PHE A 19 -11.91 -0.73 14.19
CA PHE A 19 -12.46 -1.21 12.92
C PHE A 19 -12.47 -2.73 12.84
N GLU A 20 -11.36 -3.39 13.17
CA GLU A 20 -11.22 -4.84 13.22
C GLU A 20 -12.24 -5.51 14.17
N ARG A 21 -12.51 -4.87 15.33
CA ARG A 21 -13.48 -5.38 16.30
C ARG A 21 -14.94 -5.13 15.90
N SER A 22 -15.23 -3.96 15.32
CA SER A 22 -16.61 -3.55 15.01
C SER A 22 -17.11 -4.10 13.68
N ASP A 23 -16.24 -4.21 12.68
CA ASP A 23 -16.57 -4.64 11.32
C ASP A 23 -15.45 -5.51 10.75
N LYS A 24 -15.50 -6.80 11.10
CA LYS A 24 -14.53 -7.80 10.63
C LYS A 24 -14.54 -7.94 9.11
N LEU A 25 -15.72 -7.90 8.48
CA LEU A 25 -15.82 -8.07 7.03
C LEU A 25 -15.22 -6.87 6.30
N GLY A 26 -15.52 -5.65 6.76
CA GLY A 26 -14.89 -4.44 6.26
C GLY A 26 -13.37 -4.45 6.44
N PHE A 27 -12.87 -4.89 7.60
CA PHE A 27 -11.45 -5.02 7.86
C PHE A 27 -10.78 -6.00 6.88
N TRP A 28 -11.33 -7.20 6.74
CA TRP A 28 -10.82 -8.21 5.80
C TRP A 28 -10.82 -7.72 4.35
N LEU A 29 -11.90 -7.07 3.91
CA LEU A 29 -11.99 -6.53 2.56
C LEU A 29 -10.96 -5.42 2.35
N SER A 30 -10.79 -4.53 3.32
CA SER A 30 -9.80 -3.46 3.27
C SER A 30 -8.36 -4.00 3.24
N SER A 31 -8.06 -5.06 3.99
CA SER A 31 -6.76 -5.74 3.92
C SER A 31 -6.55 -6.46 2.58
N ALA A 32 -7.59 -7.09 2.03
CA ALA A 32 -7.53 -7.69 0.70
C ALA A 32 -7.30 -6.62 -0.39
N MET A 33 -7.91 -5.44 -0.27
CA MET A 33 -7.70 -4.30 -1.16
C MET A 33 -6.26 -3.80 -1.10
N ALA A 34 -5.64 -3.70 0.09
CA ALA A 34 -4.24 -3.31 0.20
C ALA A 34 -3.32 -4.28 -0.57
N GLY A 35 -3.55 -5.59 -0.43
CA GLY A 35 -2.85 -6.62 -1.21
C GLY A 35 -3.07 -6.49 -2.71
N ALA A 36 -4.31 -6.26 -3.15
CA ALA A 36 -4.64 -6.06 -4.56
C ALA A 36 -3.98 -4.82 -5.16
N TYR A 37 -3.96 -3.70 -4.43
CA TYR A 37 -3.32 -2.45 -4.86
C TYR A 37 -1.81 -2.59 -5.03
N VAL A 38 -1.15 -3.25 -4.08
CA VAL A 38 0.27 -3.60 -4.22
C VAL A 38 0.48 -4.56 -5.38
N GLY A 39 -0.39 -5.56 -5.54
CA GLY A 39 -0.39 -6.51 -6.64
C GLY A 39 -0.48 -5.84 -8.02
N LEU A 40 -1.33 -4.82 -8.18
CA LEU A 40 -1.40 -4.02 -9.41
C LEU A 40 -0.06 -3.33 -9.71
N GLY A 41 0.60 -2.77 -8.70
CA GLY A 41 1.94 -2.20 -8.83
C GLY A 41 2.97 -3.25 -9.25
N ILE A 42 2.93 -4.45 -8.65
CA ILE A 42 3.80 -5.58 -9.02
C ILE A 42 3.58 -5.99 -10.47
N ILE A 43 2.34 -6.21 -10.90
CA ILE A 43 2.01 -6.58 -12.28
C ILE A 43 2.57 -5.52 -13.25
N LEU A 44 2.38 -4.24 -12.95
CA LEU A 44 2.91 -3.14 -13.76
C LEU A 44 4.44 -3.20 -13.89
N ILE A 45 5.17 -3.24 -12.77
CA ILE A 45 6.63 -3.17 -12.83
C ILE A 45 7.25 -4.41 -13.43
N PHE A 46 6.68 -5.60 -13.21
CA PHE A 46 7.16 -6.82 -13.85
C PHE A 46 6.88 -6.80 -15.36
N THR A 47 5.72 -6.28 -15.78
CA THR A 47 5.38 -6.12 -17.21
C THR A 47 6.37 -5.19 -17.90
N LEU A 48 6.65 -4.01 -17.33
CA LEU A 48 7.62 -3.06 -17.88
C LEU A 48 9.04 -3.62 -17.83
N GLY A 49 9.44 -4.21 -16.70
CA GLY A 49 10.76 -4.80 -16.48
C GLY A 49 11.09 -5.90 -17.49
N ASN A 50 10.08 -6.68 -17.90
CA ASN A 50 10.26 -7.75 -18.89
C ASN A 50 10.54 -7.22 -20.31
N LEU A 51 10.13 -5.98 -20.62
CA LEU A 51 10.27 -5.38 -21.96
C LEU A 51 11.54 -4.53 -22.12
N VAL A 52 12.24 -4.23 -21.03
CA VAL A 52 13.41 -3.36 -21.03
C VAL A 52 14.70 -4.14 -20.79
N ASP A 53 15.82 -3.56 -21.22
CA ASP A 53 17.16 -4.12 -21.02
C ASP A 53 17.44 -4.37 -19.52
N PRO A 54 18.05 -5.52 -19.14
CA PRO A 54 18.34 -5.85 -17.75
C PRO A 54 19.08 -4.76 -16.98
N SER A 55 19.96 -3.99 -17.61
CA SER A 55 20.73 -2.92 -16.98
C SER A 55 19.87 -1.74 -16.49
N ILE A 56 18.70 -1.51 -17.11
CA ILE A 56 17.80 -0.39 -16.75
C ILE A 56 16.55 -0.83 -15.98
N ARG A 57 16.34 -2.14 -15.77
CA ARG A 57 15.19 -2.66 -15.02
C ARG A 57 15.02 -2.01 -13.64
N PRO A 58 16.06 -1.88 -12.79
CA PRO A 58 15.87 -1.27 -11.47
C PRO A 58 15.37 0.17 -11.54
N LEU A 59 15.83 0.94 -12.53
CA LEU A 59 15.41 2.32 -12.75
C LEU A 59 13.93 2.38 -13.18
N VAL A 60 13.54 1.62 -14.20
CA VAL A 60 12.18 1.64 -14.74
C VAL A 60 11.17 1.08 -13.75
N MET A 61 11.48 -0.08 -13.14
CA MET A 61 10.62 -0.72 -12.16
C MET A 61 10.48 0.15 -10.90
N GLY A 62 11.58 0.71 -10.40
CA GLY A 62 11.56 1.59 -9.23
C GLY A 62 10.76 2.88 -9.48
N ALA A 63 10.99 3.54 -10.63
CA ALA A 63 10.31 4.79 -10.98
C ALA A 63 8.79 4.63 -11.18
N THR A 64 8.31 3.41 -11.49
CA THR A 64 6.89 3.14 -11.75
C THR A 64 6.17 2.40 -10.62
N PHE A 65 6.89 1.92 -9.59
CA PHE A 65 6.28 1.19 -8.47
C PHE A 65 5.46 2.08 -7.51
N GLY A 66 5.62 3.40 -7.55
CA GLY A 66 4.98 4.33 -6.61
C GLY A 66 3.46 4.17 -6.51
N ILE A 67 2.80 3.75 -7.60
CA ILE A 67 1.34 3.50 -7.64
C ILE A 67 0.86 2.53 -6.56
N ALA A 68 1.69 1.55 -6.17
CA ALA A 68 1.34 0.56 -5.14
C ALA A 68 0.98 1.24 -3.82
N LEU A 69 1.86 2.08 -3.28
CA LEU A 69 1.64 2.75 -2.01
C LEU A 69 0.70 3.97 -2.16
N THR A 70 0.68 4.62 -3.32
CA THR A 70 -0.28 5.69 -3.60
C THR A 70 -1.71 5.19 -3.49
N LEU A 71 -2.03 4.04 -4.08
CA LEU A 71 -3.36 3.45 -3.94
C LEU A 71 -3.65 3.08 -2.47
N VAL A 72 -2.70 2.45 -1.78
CA VAL A 72 -2.88 2.04 -0.38
C VAL A 72 -3.24 3.22 0.53
N ILE A 73 -2.50 4.34 0.41
CA ILE A 73 -2.67 5.50 1.30
C ILE A 73 -3.83 6.39 0.85
N ILE A 74 -3.94 6.69 -0.45
CA ILE A 74 -4.87 7.71 -0.95
C ILE A 74 -6.26 7.13 -1.23
N ALA A 75 -6.37 5.91 -1.78
CA ALA A 75 -7.67 5.24 -1.92
C ALA A 75 -8.17 4.68 -0.57
N GLY A 76 -7.24 4.40 0.35
CA GLY A 76 -7.52 3.94 1.71
C GLY A 76 -7.69 2.43 1.78
N SER A 77 -6.71 1.76 2.40
CA SER A 77 -6.75 0.31 2.67
C SER A 77 -5.87 -0.05 3.87
N GLU A 78 -6.08 -1.22 4.47
CA GLU A 78 -5.30 -1.68 5.63
C GLU A 78 -4.12 -2.55 5.19
N LEU A 79 -2.93 -1.94 5.07
CA LEU A 79 -1.68 -2.65 4.78
C LEU A 79 -1.00 -3.13 6.08
N PHE A 80 -0.48 -4.35 6.07
CA PHE A 80 0.31 -4.96 7.15
C PHE A 80 1.67 -4.25 7.33
#